data_AF-A0A1F2XXY9-F1
#
_entry.id   AF-A0A1F2XXY9-F1
#
_cell.length_a   1.000
_cell.length_b   1.000
_cell.length_c   1.000
_cell.angle_alpha   90.00
_cell.angle_beta   90.00
_cell.angle_gamma   90.00
#
_symmetry.space_group_name_H-M   'P 1'
#
loop_
_entity.id
_entity.type
_entity.pdbx_description
1 polymer ?
#
loop_
_entity_poly.entity_id
_entity_poly.type
_entity_poly.pdbx_seq_one_letter_code
_entity_poly.pdbx_strand_id
1 'polypeptide(L)'
;MSYLDVNDLSIEELDSTEYDLSIFACGYEERSIFFPGLFSSASSKVIVFGFSDSAENSDYKLNSAFYSHSSRYKVDPIVLGYHDVNKLFATLLDAVENFVAGPADSFKVLVDYSSMPRLWYSEILNFIKSYDFGVPVVCDFVYSVGEHVKAYTGSQLSDPIVLPGCGGISTYNKETVGIFSLGFNEGGPICLHRKIEPDKTFSLIARPGALEDYTEKAIQCNKVFLESC
;
A
#
# COMPACT_ATOMS: atom_id res chain seq x y z
N MET A 1 4.65 28.27 -0.72
CA MET A 1 3.93 27.37 -1.65
C MET A 1 4.72 26.07 -1.70
N SER A 2 4.18 24.96 -1.20
CA SER A 2 4.80 23.63 -1.40
C SER A 2 4.37 23.13 -2.77
N TYR A 3 5.30 23.05 -3.71
CA TYR A 3 5.07 22.41 -5.00
C TYR A 3 5.19 20.89 -4.79
N LEU A 4 4.08 20.16 -4.92
CA LEU A 4 4.09 18.70 -4.91
C LEU A 4 4.24 18.23 -6.36
N ASP A 5 5.35 17.58 -6.65
CA ASP A 5 5.59 16.94 -7.94
C ASP A 5 5.46 15.42 -7.77
N VAL A 6 4.79 14.76 -8.71
CA VAL A 6 4.54 13.31 -8.67
C VAL A 6 4.98 12.75 -10.01
N ASN A 7 5.99 11.89 -9.97
CA ASN A 7 6.57 11.25 -11.15
C ASN A 7 6.61 9.75 -10.93
N ASP A 8 6.47 8.99 -12.02
CA ASP A 8 6.76 7.56 -12.01
C ASP A 8 8.28 7.34 -12.00
N LEU A 9 8.72 6.30 -11.30
CA LEU A 9 10.13 5.94 -11.14
C LEU A 9 10.38 4.54 -11.70
N SER A 10 11.49 4.38 -12.41
CA SER A 10 12.00 3.08 -12.81
C SER A 10 12.76 2.39 -11.68
N ILE A 11 12.92 1.07 -11.78
CA ILE A 11 13.72 0.30 -10.80
C ILE A 11 15.18 0.71 -10.87
N GLU A 12 15.68 1.01 -12.07
CA GLU A 12 17.07 1.44 -12.29
C GLU A 12 17.35 2.79 -11.60
N GLU A 13 16.40 3.72 -11.62
CA GLU A 13 16.51 4.99 -10.90
C GLU A 13 16.56 4.79 -9.39
N LEU A 14 15.71 3.92 -8.84
CA LEU A 14 15.74 3.54 -7.41
C LEU A 14 17.09 2.91 -7.02
N ASP A 15 17.58 1.97 -7.82
CA ASP A 15 18.85 1.26 -7.58
C ASP A 15 20.10 2.15 -7.69
N SER A 16 20.00 3.25 -8.43
CA SER A 16 21.08 4.25 -8.55
C SER A 16 21.03 5.36 -7.50
N THR A 17 19.98 5.40 -6.67
CA THR A 17 19.73 6.47 -5.71
C THR A 17 20.22 6.10 -4.31
N GLU A 18 21.11 6.90 -3.74
CA GLU A 18 21.45 6.82 -2.31
C GLU A 18 20.40 7.55 -1.48
N TYR A 19 19.88 6.89 -0.44
CA TYR A 19 18.83 7.43 0.43
C TYR A 19 19.39 7.86 1.79
N ASP A 20 18.83 8.92 2.35
CA ASP A 20 19.13 9.33 3.73
C ASP A 20 18.38 8.45 4.72
N LEU A 21 17.15 8.07 4.37
CA LEU A 21 16.26 7.27 5.19
C LEU A 21 15.48 6.25 4.35
N SER A 22 15.57 4.97 4.71
CA SER A 22 14.69 3.92 4.18
C SER A 22 13.77 3.41 5.28
N ILE A 23 12.49 3.28 4.98
CA ILE A 23 11.45 2.86 5.91
C ILE A 23 10.75 1.62 5.34
N PHE A 24 10.81 0.52 6.08
CA PHE A 24 10.21 -0.76 5.73
C PHE A 24 9.21 -1.21 6.80
N ALA A 25 8.36 -2.18 6.45
CA ALA A 25 7.56 -2.91 7.41
C ALA A 25 7.86 -4.40 7.34
N CYS A 26 8.10 -5.00 8.50
CA CYS A 26 8.20 -6.44 8.71
C CYS A 26 6.80 -7.01 8.95
N GLY A 27 6.13 -7.49 7.90
CA GLY A 27 4.84 -8.15 7.94
C GLY A 27 4.94 -9.68 7.99
N TYR A 28 3.78 -10.33 7.92
CA TYR A 28 3.65 -11.79 7.87
C TYR A 28 3.53 -12.34 6.44
N GLU A 29 3.65 -11.49 5.43
CA GLU A 29 3.60 -11.90 4.01
C GLU A 29 5.02 -11.86 3.41
N GLU A 30 5.31 -12.76 2.46
CA GLU A 30 6.62 -12.81 1.79
C GLU A 30 6.99 -11.48 1.10
N ARG A 31 5.98 -10.72 0.64
CA ARG A 31 6.18 -9.39 0.03
C ARG A 31 6.83 -8.36 0.97
N SER A 32 6.85 -8.63 2.28
CA SER A 32 7.53 -7.79 3.28
C SER A 32 9.05 -7.74 3.13
N ILE A 33 9.65 -8.73 2.46
CA ILE A 33 11.10 -8.78 2.22
C ILE A 33 11.44 -8.83 0.72
N PHE A 34 10.44 -8.79 -0.16
CA PHE A 34 10.64 -8.90 -1.60
C PHE A 34 11.43 -7.72 -2.16
N PHE A 35 10.90 -6.51 -2.05
CA PHE A 35 11.62 -5.31 -2.50
C PHE A 35 12.94 -5.10 -1.73
N PRO A 36 13.00 -5.22 -0.39
CA PRO A 36 14.25 -5.15 0.37
C PRO A 36 15.32 -6.17 -0.06
N GLY A 37 14.89 -7.33 -0.56
CA GLY A 37 15.78 -8.36 -1.09
C GLY A 37 16.33 -8.06 -2.49
N LEU A 38 15.64 -7.23 -3.27
CA LEU A 38 16.01 -6.84 -4.64
C LEU A 38 16.77 -5.52 -4.71
N PHE A 39 16.27 -4.53 -3.99
CA PHE A 39 16.83 -3.19 -3.87
C PHE A 39 18.32 -3.30 -3.58
N SER A 40 19.20 -2.49 -4.18
CA SER A 40 20.66 -2.61 -4.00
C SER A 40 21.33 -1.35 -3.43
N SER A 41 20.64 -0.21 -3.48
CA SER A 41 21.19 1.08 -3.06
C SER A 41 21.43 1.20 -1.56
N ALA A 42 22.40 2.04 -1.22
CA ALA A 42 22.72 2.36 0.15
C ALA A 42 21.68 3.30 0.77
N SER A 43 21.45 3.10 2.08
CA SER A 43 20.65 4.02 2.90
C SER A 43 21.43 4.37 4.15
N SER A 44 21.58 5.66 4.45
CA SER A 44 22.30 6.14 5.63
C SER A 44 21.64 5.67 6.92
N LYS A 45 20.31 5.69 6.96
CA LYS A 45 19.50 5.13 8.05
C LYS A 45 18.44 4.18 7.51
N VAL A 46 18.14 3.15 8.28
CA VAL A 46 17.08 2.20 8.00
C VAL A 46 16.19 2.05 9.21
N ILE A 47 14.88 2.18 9.00
CA ILE A 47 13.84 1.88 9.97
C ILE A 47 13.04 0.68 9.46
N VAL A 48 12.79 -0.28 10.34
CA VAL A 48 11.90 -1.40 10.06
C VAL A 48 10.83 -1.41 11.14
N PHE A 49 9.56 -1.24 10.78
CA PHE A 49 8.45 -1.36 11.71
C PHE A 49 7.89 -2.78 11.73
N GLY A 50 7.75 -3.38 12.90
CA GLY A 50 7.18 -4.71 13.10
C GLY A 50 5.82 -4.67 13.79
N PHE A 51 4.99 -5.69 13.60
CA PHE A 51 3.66 -5.78 14.22
C PHE A 51 3.71 -6.46 15.59
N SER A 52 3.16 -5.81 16.62
CA SER A 52 3.02 -6.40 17.97
C SER A 52 2.31 -7.74 17.97
N ASP A 53 1.29 -7.89 17.13
CA ASP A 53 0.39 -9.04 17.17
C ASP A 53 0.89 -10.22 16.33
N SER A 54 2.02 -10.05 15.63
CA SER A 54 2.58 -11.06 14.72
C SER A 54 3.79 -11.81 15.30
N ALA A 55 4.14 -11.58 16.57
CA ALA A 55 5.35 -12.13 17.19
C ALA A 55 5.46 -13.66 17.09
N GLU A 56 4.33 -14.39 17.10
CA GLU A 56 4.30 -15.84 16.99
C GLU A 56 4.19 -16.40 15.56
N ASN A 57 3.91 -15.55 14.57
CA ASN A 57 3.78 -15.96 13.18
C ASN A 57 5.14 -16.40 12.61
N SER A 58 5.18 -17.55 11.92
CA SER A 58 6.42 -18.12 11.35
C SER A 58 7.05 -17.21 10.29
N ASP A 59 6.21 -16.64 9.43
CA ASP A 59 6.65 -15.82 8.31
C ASP A 59 7.17 -14.48 8.83
N TYR A 60 6.52 -13.91 9.85
CA TYR A 60 7.03 -12.75 10.58
C TYR A 60 8.41 -13.03 11.21
N LYS A 61 8.62 -14.21 11.82
CA LYS A 61 9.92 -14.58 12.40
C LYS A 61 11.00 -14.69 11.32
N LEU A 62 10.67 -15.26 10.16
CA LEU A 62 11.59 -15.34 9.00
C LEU A 62 11.92 -13.95 8.44
N ASN A 63 10.91 -13.11 8.24
CA ASN A 63 11.07 -11.74 7.75
C ASN A 63 11.88 -10.89 8.73
N SER A 64 11.61 -11.03 10.03
CA SER A 64 12.39 -10.36 11.08
C SER A 64 13.86 -10.80 11.03
N ALA A 65 14.12 -12.11 10.90
CA ALA A 65 15.47 -12.63 10.76
C ALA A 65 16.19 -12.12 9.50
N PHE A 66 15.47 -11.87 8.40
CA PHE A 66 16.04 -11.22 7.22
C PHE A 66 16.57 -9.81 7.53
N TYR A 67 15.79 -8.98 8.22
CA TYR A 67 16.23 -7.63 8.59
C TYR A 67 17.36 -7.64 9.64
N SER A 68 17.27 -8.48 10.67
CA SER A 68 18.26 -8.54 11.74
C SER A 68 19.58 -9.18 11.33
N HIS A 69 19.55 -10.22 10.49
CA HIS A 69 20.75 -11.02 10.15
C HIS A 69 21.31 -10.78 8.75
N SER A 70 20.61 -10.05 7.88
CA SER A 70 21.22 -9.64 6.61
C SER A 70 22.43 -8.74 6.88
N SER A 71 23.50 -8.92 6.10
CA SER A 71 24.69 -8.07 6.21
C SER A 71 24.41 -6.60 5.91
N ARG A 72 23.29 -6.33 5.23
CA ARG A 72 22.87 -5.02 4.76
C ARG A 72 22.14 -4.22 5.82
N TYR A 73 21.07 -4.78 6.40
CA TYR A 73 20.18 -4.02 7.27
C TYR A 73 20.69 -4.05 8.70
N LYS A 74 20.86 -5.24 9.30
CA LYS A 74 21.28 -5.40 10.70
C LYS A 74 20.45 -4.56 11.69
N VAL A 75 19.16 -4.45 11.43
CA VAL A 75 18.21 -3.68 12.25
C VAL A 75 17.11 -4.62 12.71
N ASP A 76 16.85 -4.62 14.00
CA ASP A 76 15.70 -5.32 14.58
C ASP A 76 14.41 -4.53 14.33
N PRO A 77 13.31 -5.17 13.91
CA PRO A 77 12.04 -4.48 13.74
C PRO A 77 11.55 -3.80 15.02
N ILE A 78 11.23 -2.52 14.91
CA ILE A 78 10.62 -1.72 15.97
C ILE A 78 9.17 -2.14 16.08
N VAL A 79 8.84 -2.88 17.14
CA VAL A 79 7.49 -3.40 17.37
C VAL A 79 6.52 -2.26 17.65
N LEU A 80 5.49 -2.14 16.81
CA LEU A 80 4.40 -1.17 16.91
C LEU A 80 3.05 -1.88 17.00
N GLY A 81 2.15 -1.32 17.80
CA GLY A 81 0.72 -1.61 17.68
C GLY A 81 0.13 -0.89 16.47
N TYR A 82 -0.98 -1.40 15.93
CA TYR A 82 -1.64 -0.81 14.75
C TYR A 82 -1.88 0.71 14.90
N HIS A 83 -2.30 1.16 16.10
CA HIS A 83 -2.61 2.56 16.41
C HIS A 83 -1.49 3.31 17.16
N ASP A 84 -0.29 2.75 17.27
CA ASP A 84 0.82 3.38 18.01
C ASP A 84 1.53 4.47 17.20
N VAL A 85 0.75 5.49 16.82
CA VAL A 85 1.19 6.62 16.00
C VAL A 85 2.27 7.43 16.72
N ASN A 86 2.17 7.59 18.05
CA ASN A 86 3.15 8.35 18.82
C ASN A 86 4.55 7.75 18.73
N LYS A 87 4.66 6.42 18.84
CA LYS A 87 5.95 5.72 18.74
C LYS A 87 6.50 5.76 17.30
N LEU A 88 5.62 5.66 16.30
CA LEU A 88 5.98 5.86 14.89
C LEU A 88 6.60 7.25 14.69
N PHE A 89 5.91 8.32 15.11
CA PHE A 89 6.40 9.69 14.99
C PHE A 89 7.71 9.92 15.75
N ALA A 90 7.83 9.40 16.98
CA ALA A 90 9.06 9.53 17.77
C ALA A 90 10.26 8.86 17.07
N THR A 91 10.04 7.71 16.43
CA THR A 91 11.07 6.99 15.68
C THR A 91 11.48 7.77 14.43
N LEU A 92 10.52 8.34 13.70
CA LEU A 92 10.82 9.19 12.54
C LEU A 92 11.59 10.44 12.95
N LEU A 93 11.20 11.09 14.06
CA LEU A 93 11.87 12.28 14.57
C LEU A 93 13.33 11.98 14.93
N ASP A 94 13.59 10.93 15.71
CA ASP A 94 14.95 10.49 16.07
C ASP A 94 15.81 10.18 14.83
N ALA A 95 15.19 9.60 13.80
CA ALA A 95 15.88 9.30 12.55
C ALA A 95 16.31 10.56 11.78
N VAL A 96 15.58 11.68 11.89
CA VAL A 96 15.89 12.89 11.12
C VAL A 96 16.56 14.00 11.94
N GLU A 97 16.46 13.98 13.27
CA GLU A 97 16.90 15.09 14.15
C GLU A 97 18.40 15.43 14.02
N ASN A 98 19.22 14.44 13.69
CA ASN A 98 20.67 14.60 13.51
C ASN A 98 21.08 14.86 12.06
N PHE A 99 20.14 15.04 11.14
CA PHE A 99 20.45 15.38 9.76
C PHE A 99 20.97 16.83 9.69
N VAL A 100 22.15 17.01 9.11
CA VAL A 100 22.76 18.33 8.92
C VAL A 100 22.85 18.58 7.43
N ALA A 101 21.98 19.45 6.93
CA ALA A 101 21.93 19.81 5.52
C ALA A 101 23.07 20.74 5.10
N GLY A 102 23.66 20.47 3.94
CA GLY A 102 24.41 21.43 3.15
C GLY A 102 23.52 22.28 2.21
N PRO A 103 24.07 23.36 1.62
CA PRO A 103 23.29 24.33 0.83
C PRO A 103 22.67 23.80 -0.47
N ALA A 104 23.14 22.66 -0.97
CA ALA A 104 22.69 22.04 -2.22
C ALA A 104 22.07 20.65 -2.00
N ASP A 105 21.85 20.27 -0.75
CA ASP A 105 21.39 18.94 -0.40
C ASP A 105 19.88 18.81 -0.55
N SER A 106 19.42 17.58 -0.77
CA SER A 106 18.02 17.18 -0.68
C SER A 106 17.95 15.99 0.28
N PHE A 107 16.90 15.92 1.11
CA PHE A 107 16.68 14.75 1.95
C PHE A 107 15.89 13.70 1.17
N LYS A 108 16.45 12.50 0.99
CA LYS A 108 15.85 11.43 0.20
C LYS A 108 15.31 10.32 1.09
N VAL A 109 14.03 10.03 0.95
CA VAL A 109 13.32 9.00 1.72
C VAL A 109 12.81 7.91 0.79
N LEU A 110 13.05 6.66 1.17
CA LEU A 110 12.46 5.47 0.53
C LEU A 110 11.44 4.85 1.47
N VAL A 111 10.24 4.57 0.96
CA VAL A 111 9.16 3.93 1.74
C VAL A 111 8.65 2.71 1.00
N ASP A 112 8.91 1.53 1.55
CA ASP A 112 8.26 0.30 1.10
C ASP A 112 6.95 0.08 1.87
N TYR A 113 5.84 0.46 1.24
CA TYR A 113 4.53 0.34 1.86
C TYR A 113 3.84 -1.01 1.56
N SER A 114 4.55 -1.98 0.97
CA SER A 114 4.01 -3.29 0.57
C SER A 114 3.25 -3.96 1.72
N SER A 115 3.84 -4.01 2.91
CA SER A 115 3.25 -4.63 4.11
C SER A 115 2.83 -3.62 5.18
N MET A 116 2.76 -2.31 4.85
CA MET A 116 2.36 -1.28 5.79
C MET A 116 0.83 -1.11 5.85
N PRO A 117 0.23 -1.01 7.03
CA PRO A 117 -1.16 -0.58 7.16
C PRO A 117 -1.35 0.85 6.64
N ARG A 118 -2.56 1.15 6.19
CA ARG A 118 -2.95 2.50 5.73
C ARG A 118 -2.57 3.60 6.70
N LEU A 119 -2.79 3.35 7.99
CA LEU A 119 -2.47 4.30 9.04
C LEU A 119 -0.96 4.61 9.10
N TRP A 120 -0.08 3.61 8.93
CA TRP A 120 1.36 3.84 9.08
C TRP A 120 1.91 4.68 7.93
N TYR A 121 1.64 4.30 6.68
CA TYR A 121 2.17 5.06 5.55
C TYR A 121 1.51 6.45 5.42
N SER A 122 0.26 6.64 5.89
CA SER A 122 -0.33 7.97 5.96
C SER A 122 0.37 8.87 6.97
N GLU A 123 0.74 8.32 8.13
CA GLU A 123 1.46 9.09 9.16
C GLU A 123 2.92 9.37 8.76
N ILE A 124 3.58 8.46 8.06
CA ILE A 124 4.89 8.71 7.45
C ILE A 124 4.79 9.89 6.46
N LEU A 125 3.79 9.89 5.59
CA LEU A 125 3.58 10.98 4.63
C LEU A 125 3.24 12.31 5.34
N ASN A 126 2.40 12.26 6.38
CA ASN A 126 2.08 13.43 7.19
C ASN A 126 3.31 14.01 7.88
N PHE A 127 4.17 13.15 8.43
CA PHE A 127 5.43 13.53 9.05
C PHE A 127 6.34 14.23 8.04
N ILE A 128 6.60 13.59 6.89
CA ILE A 128 7.46 14.15 5.83
C ILE A 128 6.95 15.51 5.34
N LYS A 129 5.64 15.65 5.21
CA LYS A 129 5.02 16.91 4.77
C LYS A 129 5.11 18.02 5.82
N SER A 130 5.11 17.67 7.12
CA SER A 130 4.95 18.64 8.22
C SER A 130 6.26 18.99 8.91
N TYR A 131 7.27 18.12 8.82
CA TYR A 131 8.59 18.35 9.39
C TYR A 131 9.40 19.31 8.52
N ASP A 132 10.09 20.27 9.15
CA ASP A 132 10.97 21.19 8.45
C ASP A 132 12.38 20.61 8.36
N PHE A 133 12.71 20.03 7.20
CA PHE A 133 14.03 19.47 6.92
C PHE A 133 15.09 20.53 6.59
N GLY A 134 14.68 21.80 6.39
CA GLY A 134 15.57 22.87 5.91
C GLY A 134 16.06 22.73 4.46
N VAL A 135 15.69 21.64 3.77
CA VAL A 135 16.04 21.33 2.38
C VAL A 135 14.85 20.70 1.64
N PRO A 136 14.86 20.66 0.29
CA PRO A 136 13.89 19.87 -0.46
C PRO A 136 13.91 18.39 -0.03
N VAL A 137 12.73 17.78 0.03
CA VAL A 137 12.56 16.36 0.36
C VAL A 137 12.07 15.62 -0.88
N VAL A 138 12.72 14.52 -1.22
CA VAL A 138 12.29 13.56 -2.23
C VAL A 138 11.84 12.31 -1.51
N CYS A 139 10.65 11.79 -1.85
CA CYS A 139 10.11 10.61 -1.20
C CYS A 139 9.61 9.62 -2.25
N ASP A 140 10.24 8.45 -2.28
CA ASP A 140 9.96 7.39 -3.23
C ASP A 140 9.15 6.29 -2.53
N PHE A 141 7.93 6.06 -3.00
CA PHE A 141 7.05 5.02 -2.47
C PHE A 141 7.08 3.81 -3.40
N VAL A 142 7.43 2.65 -2.84
CA VAL A 142 7.49 1.38 -3.58
C VAL A 142 6.48 0.39 -3.06
N TYR A 143 5.98 -0.45 -3.96
CA TYR A 143 4.94 -1.43 -3.67
C TYR A 143 5.17 -2.74 -4.41
N SER A 144 5.22 -3.82 -3.64
CA SER A 144 5.26 -5.19 -4.12
C SER A 144 3.84 -5.75 -4.10
N VAL A 145 3.34 -6.06 -5.29
CA VAL A 145 2.02 -6.67 -5.48
C VAL A 145 2.01 -8.07 -4.87
N GLY A 146 0.99 -8.39 -4.08
CA GLY A 146 0.78 -9.75 -3.58
C GLY A 146 0.16 -10.65 -4.66
N GLU A 147 0.57 -11.91 -4.71
CA GLU A 147 -0.08 -12.91 -5.57
C GLU A 147 -1.40 -13.38 -4.95
N HIS A 148 -2.51 -13.25 -5.68
CA HIS A 148 -3.79 -13.80 -5.29
C HIS A 148 -3.90 -15.27 -5.75
N VAL A 149 -3.21 -16.18 -5.05
CA VAL A 149 -3.15 -17.60 -5.43
C VAL A 149 -4.39 -18.39 -4.97
N LYS A 150 -5.12 -17.92 -3.96
CA LYS A 150 -6.33 -18.59 -3.45
C LYS A 150 -7.60 -17.81 -3.75
N ALA A 151 -8.59 -18.50 -4.30
CA ALA A 151 -9.98 -18.04 -4.28
C ALA A 151 -10.39 -17.87 -2.81
N TYR A 152 -10.74 -16.64 -2.43
CA TYR A 152 -11.19 -16.35 -1.08
C TYR A 152 -12.49 -17.12 -0.83
N THR A 153 -12.42 -18.19 -0.03
CA THR A 153 -13.60 -19.00 0.29
C THR A 153 -14.42 -18.29 1.36
N GLY A 154 -15.58 -17.75 0.97
CA GLY A 154 -16.75 -17.65 1.84
C GLY A 154 -16.88 -16.42 2.75
N SER A 155 -16.53 -15.21 2.30
CA SER A 155 -17.01 -14.00 2.97
C SER A 155 -18.40 -13.61 2.47
N GLN A 156 -19.38 -13.51 3.38
CA GLN A 156 -20.70 -12.98 3.05
C GLN A 156 -20.61 -11.45 2.89
N LEU A 157 -21.06 -10.93 1.75
CA LEU A 157 -21.18 -9.49 1.56
C LEU A 157 -22.22 -8.93 2.53
N SER A 158 -21.83 -7.90 3.27
CA SER A 158 -22.76 -7.11 4.08
C SER A 158 -23.78 -6.40 3.20
N ASP A 159 -24.78 -5.77 3.82
CA ASP A 159 -25.70 -4.93 3.06
C ASP A 159 -25.01 -3.66 2.54
N PRO A 160 -25.44 -3.13 1.38
CA PRO A 160 -24.92 -1.88 0.86
C PRO A 160 -25.14 -0.76 1.88
N ILE A 161 -24.09 0.02 2.14
CA ILE A 161 -24.15 1.18 3.03
C ILE A 161 -24.15 2.43 2.16
N VAL A 162 -25.13 3.31 2.36
CA VAL A 162 -25.14 4.62 1.73
C VAL A 162 -24.16 5.52 2.48
N LEU A 163 -23.17 6.07 1.77
CA LEU A 163 -22.25 7.03 2.34
C LEU A 163 -23.01 8.31 2.74
N PRO A 164 -22.86 8.80 3.99
CA PRO A 164 -23.51 10.03 4.43
C PRO A 164 -23.21 11.20 3.49
N GLY A 165 -24.25 11.93 3.06
CA GLY A 165 -24.12 13.04 2.11
C GLY A 165 -24.08 12.63 0.63
N CYS A 166 -23.97 11.33 0.32
CA CYS A 166 -24.05 10.80 -1.04
C CYS A 166 -25.43 10.20 -1.38
N GLY A 167 -26.37 10.23 -0.44
CA GLY A 167 -27.76 9.85 -0.69
C GLY A 167 -28.51 10.95 -1.44
N GLY A 168 -29.12 10.61 -2.57
CA GLY A 168 -29.92 11.53 -3.36
C GLY A 168 -31.12 10.82 -4.00
N ILE A 169 -32.25 11.52 -4.10
CA ILE A 169 -33.43 11.05 -4.82
C ILE A 169 -33.53 11.89 -6.09
N SER A 170 -33.49 11.24 -7.26
CA SER A 170 -33.74 11.94 -8.53
C SER A 170 -35.24 12.19 -8.68
N THR A 171 -35.62 13.44 -8.96
CA THR A 171 -37.02 13.88 -9.08
C THR A 171 -37.65 13.53 -10.43
N TYR A 172 -36.85 13.26 -11.48
CA TYR A 172 -37.35 12.93 -12.83
C TYR A 172 -36.47 11.88 -13.53
N ASN A 173 -37.12 10.99 -14.28
CA ASN A 173 -36.61 9.84 -15.05
C ASN A 173 -35.55 8.97 -14.37
N LYS A 174 -36.00 7.77 -14.00
CA LYS A 174 -35.53 6.95 -12.87
C LYS A 174 -34.59 5.82 -13.29
N GLU A 175 -33.72 6.06 -14.26
CA GLU A 175 -32.77 5.01 -14.66
C GLU A 175 -31.62 4.98 -13.66
N THR A 176 -31.52 3.88 -12.93
CA THR A 176 -30.47 3.61 -11.96
C THR A 176 -29.27 2.97 -12.67
N VAL A 177 -28.07 3.43 -12.30
CA VAL A 177 -26.83 2.93 -12.91
C VAL A 177 -25.97 2.30 -11.83
N GLY A 178 -25.61 1.03 -12.02
CA GLY A 178 -24.64 0.31 -11.22
C GLY A 178 -23.28 0.27 -11.92
N ILE A 179 -22.24 0.75 -11.23
CA ILE A 179 -20.86 0.66 -11.71
C ILE A 179 -20.12 -0.34 -10.83
N PHE A 180 -19.61 -1.41 -11.43
CA PHE A 180 -18.95 -2.51 -10.72
C PHE A 180 -17.48 -2.57 -11.11
N SER A 181 -16.59 -2.27 -10.17
CA SER A 181 -15.16 -2.59 -10.33
C SER A 181 -14.95 -4.07 -10.07
N LEU A 182 -14.46 -4.81 -11.07
CA LEU A 182 -14.30 -6.25 -11.03
C LEU A 182 -12.87 -6.62 -10.63
N GLY A 183 -12.75 -7.44 -9.58
CA GLY A 183 -11.49 -8.05 -9.14
C GLY A 183 -11.59 -9.58 -9.21
N PHE A 184 -10.86 -10.29 -8.34
CA PHE A 184 -10.80 -11.76 -8.36
C PHE A 184 -11.89 -12.46 -7.54
N ASN A 185 -12.86 -11.72 -7.00
CA ASN A 185 -13.95 -12.30 -6.20
C ASN A 185 -15.07 -12.82 -7.11
N GLU A 186 -15.06 -14.13 -7.34
CA GLU A 186 -16.15 -14.82 -8.03
C GLU A 186 -17.45 -14.71 -7.21
N GLY A 187 -18.47 -14.11 -7.83
CA GLY A 187 -19.81 -14.03 -7.23
C GLY A 187 -20.08 -12.78 -6.38
N GLY A 188 -19.06 -12.02 -5.99
CA GLY A 188 -19.26 -10.74 -5.30
C GLY A 188 -20.14 -9.76 -6.10
N PRO A 189 -19.79 -9.46 -7.37
CA PRO A 189 -20.56 -8.55 -8.21
C PRO A 189 -22.01 -8.99 -8.44
N ILE A 190 -22.26 -10.27 -8.73
CA ILE A 190 -23.64 -10.77 -8.96
C ILE A 190 -24.49 -10.70 -7.69
N CYS A 191 -23.90 -10.96 -6.51
CA CYS A 191 -24.61 -10.83 -5.24
C CYS A 191 -24.98 -9.38 -4.96
N LEU A 192 -24.04 -8.43 -5.17
CA LEU A 192 -24.32 -7.02 -4.97
C LEU A 192 -25.34 -6.51 -5.98
N HIS A 193 -25.21 -6.87 -7.26
CA HIS A 193 -26.15 -6.50 -8.31
C HIS A 193 -27.58 -6.95 -7.97
N ARG A 194 -27.76 -8.16 -7.44
CA ARG A 194 -29.09 -8.65 -6.99
C ARG A 194 -29.64 -7.91 -5.78
N LYS A 195 -28.80 -7.24 -4.97
CA LYS A 195 -29.27 -6.42 -3.85
C LYS A 195 -29.70 -5.03 -4.28
N ILE A 196 -29.03 -4.45 -5.28
CA ILE A 196 -29.27 -3.05 -5.71
C ILE A 196 -30.11 -2.92 -6.98
N GLU A 197 -30.18 -3.98 -7.80
CA GLU A 197 -31.01 -4.11 -9.01
C GLU A 197 -31.03 -2.86 -9.92
N PRO A 198 -29.86 -2.43 -10.44
CA PRO A 198 -29.80 -1.25 -11.30
C PRO A 198 -30.42 -1.52 -12.68
N ASP A 199 -30.96 -0.48 -13.31
CA ASP A 199 -31.49 -0.54 -14.69
C ASP A 199 -30.39 -0.69 -15.73
N LYS A 200 -29.21 -0.09 -15.47
CA LYS A 200 -28.02 -0.18 -16.31
C LYS A 200 -26.81 -0.61 -15.50
N THR A 201 -26.01 -1.51 -16.08
CA THR A 201 -24.79 -2.02 -15.46
C THR A 201 -23.57 -1.70 -16.32
N PHE A 202 -22.54 -1.14 -15.67
CA PHE A 202 -21.22 -0.96 -16.26
C PHE A 202 -20.19 -1.71 -15.42
N SER A 203 -19.32 -2.45 -16.10
CA SER A 203 -18.23 -3.18 -15.48
C SER A 203 -16.90 -2.51 -15.80
N LEU A 204 -16.09 -2.27 -14.77
CA LEU A 204 -14.75 -1.71 -14.89
C LEU A 204 -13.73 -2.79 -14.53
N ILE A 205 -12.78 -3.03 -15.42
CA ILE A 205 -11.65 -3.94 -15.21
C ILE A 205 -10.37 -3.14 -15.40
N ALA A 206 -9.42 -3.29 -14.48
CA ALA A 206 -8.12 -2.62 -14.58
C ALA A 206 -7.35 -3.14 -15.80
N ARG A 207 -6.85 -2.21 -16.63
CA ARG A 207 -5.96 -2.49 -17.76
C ARG A 207 -4.90 -1.37 -17.91
N PRO A 208 -3.60 -1.69 -17.87
CA PRO A 208 -3.05 -3.01 -17.56
C PRO A 208 -3.41 -3.47 -16.14
N GLY A 209 -3.52 -4.78 -15.94
CA GLY A 209 -3.60 -5.36 -14.59
C GLY A 209 -2.28 -5.18 -13.83
N ALA A 210 -2.30 -5.41 -12.51
CA ALA A 210 -1.08 -5.32 -11.70
C ALA A 210 -0.04 -6.40 -12.08
N LEU A 211 -0.50 -7.56 -12.59
CA LEU A 211 0.31 -8.57 -13.26
C LEU A 211 -0.25 -8.82 -14.67
N GLU A 212 0.58 -9.41 -15.54
CA GLU A 212 0.27 -9.58 -16.98
C GLU A 212 -1.03 -10.37 -17.23
N ASP A 213 -1.36 -11.34 -16.38
CA ASP A 213 -2.55 -12.20 -16.50
C ASP A 213 -3.76 -11.72 -15.67
N TYR A 214 -3.62 -10.63 -14.91
CA TYR A 214 -4.65 -10.20 -13.96
C TYR A 214 -5.91 -9.66 -14.65
N THR A 215 -5.78 -9.04 -15.83
CA THR A 215 -6.94 -8.57 -16.59
C THR A 215 -7.78 -9.77 -17.06
N GLU A 216 -7.15 -10.77 -17.67
CA GLU A 216 -7.79 -11.99 -18.15
C GLU A 216 -8.38 -12.80 -16.99
N LYS A 217 -7.65 -12.90 -15.87
CA LYS A 217 -8.13 -13.58 -14.66
C LYS A 217 -9.36 -12.89 -14.08
N ALA A 218 -9.38 -11.55 -14.01
CA ALA A 218 -10.56 -10.81 -13.54
C ALA A 218 -11.77 -11.03 -14.46
N ILE A 219 -11.58 -11.05 -15.79
CA ILE A 219 -12.64 -11.38 -16.75
C ILE A 219 -13.16 -12.81 -16.50
N GLN A 220 -12.26 -13.78 -16.37
CA GLN A 220 -12.62 -15.18 -16.20
C GLN A 220 -13.36 -15.43 -14.87
N CYS A 221 -12.89 -14.85 -13.76
CA CYS A 221 -13.55 -14.94 -12.46
C CYS A 221 -14.96 -14.32 -12.46
N ASN A 222 -15.21 -13.33 -13.31
CA ASN A 222 -16.48 -12.62 -13.39
C ASN A 222 -17.29 -12.97 -14.64
N LYS A 223 -16.92 -14.02 -15.38
CA LYS A 223 -17.56 -14.40 -16.65
C LYS A 223 -19.08 -14.51 -16.52
N VAL A 224 -19.56 -15.17 -15.47
CA VAL A 224 -21.00 -15.33 -15.21
C VAL A 224 -21.68 -13.97 -15.03
N PHE A 225 -21.06 -13.04 -14.31
CA PHE A 225 -21.60 -11.70 -14.11
C PHE A 225 -21.62 -10.90 -15.42
N LEU A 226 -20.51 -10.92 -16.17
CA LEU A 226 -20.35 -10.22 -17.44
C LEU A 226 -21.30 -10.74 -18.55
N GLU A 227 -21.66 -12.02 -18.52
CA GLU A 227 -22.60 -12.61 -19.48
C GLU A 227 -24.07 -12.42 -19.07
N SER A 228 -24.35 -12.10 -17.80
CA SER A 228 -25.71 -12.06 -17.24
C SER A 228 -26.22 -10.65 -16.95
N CYS A 229 -25.38 -9.62 -17.04
CA CYS A 229 -25.69 -8.25 -16.60
C CYS A 229 -25.22 -7.20 -17.61
#